data_AF-A0A538H474-F1
#
_entry.id   AF-A0A538H474-F1
#
_cell.length_a   1.000
_cell.length_b   1.000
_cell.length_c   1.000
_cell.angle_alpha   90.00
_cell.angle_beta   90.00
_cell.angle_gamma   90.00
#
_symmetry.space_group_name_H-M   'P 1'
#
loop_
_entity.id
_entity.type
_entity.pdbx_description
1 polymer ?
#
loop_
_entity_poly.entity_id
_entity_poly.type
_entity_poly.pdbx_seq_one_letter_code
_entity_poly.pdbx_strand_id
1 'polypeptide(L)'
;MGLVTVMQIAFAVAAGVAAVTLLAVAFDRIRRRALVVLAVLAGLAAVAAWVGFGLRPGTSTATAAGGITIAFVAQLAAVKLRDLLRTARRFDDQLARAQGRINSLIAREADERNAELERTLVRARADTASILAEQERRMAEERRVAAAERARLAEDELGKALTAAQQQVEVRLIAWTDDLERAQRGVADQLTQLAQRQKQLIAEAEARIASDAERLEAESEQQRASLVRLRDELARASQEAVAAGSAEVEGYASERRRSLHELNERIRTRERQLTELIEREEADATRRIQAGFTDVERRQLEQLERIVSRATSSYSDAATQQFADTVKSSREAAAVRLSRELDRAVQAFAREAQTVLADRLAQVGDAGAQRLERRQAQVAAGLDRQRTEAIEAFEARLLQAEQELRRRLDTLAADTEAERAVLDARLRELAKRLDETFART
;
A
#
# COMPACT_ATOMS: atom_id res chain seq x y z
N MET A 1 103.23 13.34 107.24
CA MET A 1 102.10 12.48 106.79
C MET A 1 102.48 11.02 106.99
N GLY A 2 101.56 10.18 107.46
CA GLY A 2 101.81 8.74 107.59
C GLY A 2 101.78 8.04 106.22
N LEU A 3 102.63 7.02 106.05
CA LEU A 3 102.73 6.19 104.83
C LEU A 3 101.35 5.64 104.37
N VAL A 4 100.48 5.31 105.32
CA VAL A 4 99.11 4.82 105.07
C VAL A 4 98.25 5.85 104.32
N THR A 5 98.31 7.14 104.70
CA THR A 5 97.51 8.21 104.09
C THR A 5 97.93 8.46 102.64
N VAL A 6 99.24 8.43 102.37
CA VAL A 6 99.78 8.59 101.01
C VAL A 6 99.29 7.45 100.09
N MET A 7 99.26 6.24 100.61
CA MET A 7 98.83 5.05 99.87
C MET A 7 97.32 5.03 99.58
N GLN A 8 96.50 5.51 100.52
CA GLN A 8 95.05 5.68 100.32
C GLN A 8 94.73 6.75 99.26
N ILE A 9 95.46 7.87 99.25
CA ILE A 9 95.32 8.90 98.20
C ILE A 9 95.74 8.33 96.84
N ALA A 10 96.86 7.61 96.79
CA ALA A 10 97.32 6.96 95.56
C ALA A 10 96.29 5.96 95.01
N PHE A 11 95.63 5.20 95.88
CA PHE A 11 94.53 4.32 95.49
C PHE A 11 93.33 5.09 94.92
N ALA A 12 92.84 6.13 95.61
CA ALA A 12 91.71 6.92 95.14
C ALA A 12 91.98 7.58 93.77
N VAL A 13 93.21 8.09 93.57
CA VAL A 13 93.65 8.63 92.29
C VAL A 13 93.73 7.55 91.22
N ALA A 14 94.32 6.38 91.51
CA ALA A 14 94.40 5.28 90.55
C ALA A 14 93.02 4.76 90.12
N ALA A 15 92.08 4.63 91.07
CA ALA A 15 90.71 4.23 90.79
C ALA A 15 89.96 5.27 89.94
N GLY A 16 90.10 6.56 90.26
CA GLY A 16 89.50 7.65 89.49
C GLY A 16 90.04 7.71 88.05
N VAL A 17 91.36 7.57 87.88
CA VAL A 17 92.00 7.51 86.56
C VAL A 17 91.50 6.29 85.77
N ALA A 18 91.42 5.12 86.40
CA ALA A 18 90.91 3.91 85.74
C ALA A 18 89.46 4.10 85.24
N ALA A 19 88.58 4.65 86.06
CA ALA A 19 87.19 4.93 85.68
C ALA A 19 87.09 5.92 84.51
N VAL A 20 87.84 7.03 84.55
CA VAL A 20 87.86 8.02 83.46
C VAL A 20 88.45 7.42 82.18
N THR A 21 89.48 6.57 82.27
CA THR A 21 90.06 5.92 81.09
C THR A 21 89.11 4.97 80.39
N LEU A 22 88.33 4.18 81.14
CA LEU A 22 87.33 3.29 80.57
C LEU A 22 86.22 4.09 79.86
N LEU A 23 85.75 5.15 80.51
CA LEU A 23 84.74 6.05 79.94
C LEU A 23 85.28 6.72 78.67
N ALA A 24 86.52 7.22 78.67
CA ALA A 24 87.16 7.82 77.51
C ALA A 24 87.40 6.84 76.35
N VAL A 25 87.57 5.54 76.62
CA VAL A 25 87.62 4.48 75.58
C VAL A 25 86.25 4.24 74.96
N ALA A 26 85.18 4.21 75.76
CA ALA A 26 83.82 4.06 75.26
C ALA A 26 83.44 5.19 74.28
N PHE A 27 83.88 6.42 74.54
CA PHE A 27 83.67 7.57 73.65
C PHE A 27 84.80 7.79 72.61
N ASP A 28 85.78 6.88 72.51
CA ASP A 28 86.95 6.96 71.62
C ASP A 28 87.75 8.29 71.69
N ARG A 29 87.75 8.95 72.85
CA ARG A 29 88.37 10.28 73.03
C ARG A 29 89.84 10.27 73.42
N ILE A 30 90.36 9.16 73.94
CA ILE A 30 91.75 9.06 74.40
C ILE A 30 92.66 8.54 73.28
N ARG A 31 94.00 8.65 73.34
CA ARG A 31 94.95 8.04 72.36
C ARG A 31 95.56 6.74 72.91
N ARG A 32 95.91 5.77 72.06
CA ARG A 32 96.51 4.48 72.50
C ARG A 32 97.77 4.70 73.34
N ARG A 33 98.62 5.63 72.90
CA ARG A 33 99.84 6.01 73.64
C ARG A 33 99.52 6.48 75.07
N ALA A 34 98.47 7.28 75.23
CA ALA A 34 98.04 7.75 76.56
C ALA A 34 97.53 6.60 77.45
N LEU A 35 96.76 5.66 76.89
CA LEU A 35 96.30 4.47 77.65
C LEU A 35 97.46 3.59 78.11
N VAL A 36 98.44 3.35 77.23
CA VAL A 36 99.64 2.55 77.57
C VAL A 36 100.47 3.26 78.64
N VAL A 37 100.67 4.57 78.52
CA VAL A 37 101.38 5.36 79.54
C VAL A 37 100.66 5.29 80.89
N LEU A 38 99.33 5.43 80.92
CA LEU A 38 98.55 5.33 82.16
C LEU A 38 98.62 3.93 82.77
N ALA A 39 98.52 2.87 81.95
CA ALA A 39 98.72 1.49 82.39
C ALA A 39 100.11 1.27 83.00
N VAL A 40 101.18 1.75 82.35
CA VAL A 40 102.54 1.65 82.89
C VAL A 40 102.67 2.41 84.22
N LEU A 41 102.11 3.62 84.31
CA LEU A 41 102.13 4.41 85.54
C LEU A 41 101.38 3.73 86.69
N ALA A 42 100.19 3.15 86.45
CA ALA A 42 99.48 2.41 87.48
C ALA A 42 100.18 1.10 87.85
N GLY A 43 100.84 0.44 86.89
CA GLY A 43 101.66 -0.75 87.16
C GLY A 43 102.84 -0.42 88.07
N LEU A 44 103.54 0.68 87.80
CA LEU A 44 104.62 1.18 88.67
C LEU A 44 104.10 1.58 90.06
N ALA A 45 102.94 2.25 90.12
CA ALA A 45 102.29 2.58 91.38
C ALA A 45 101.87 1.34 92.18
N ALA A 46 101.39 0.28 91.51
CA ALA A 46 101.05 -0.99 92.13
C ALA A 46 102.29 -1.68 92.71
N VAL A 47 103.40 -1.72 91.97
CA VAL A 47 104.67 -2.27 92.45
C VAL A 47 105.17 -1.49 93.67
N ALA A 48 105.18 -0.15 93.60
CA ALA A 48 105.57 0.69 94.73
C ALA A 48 104.67 0.49 95.96
N ALA A 49 103.36 0.29 95.75
CA ALA A 49 102.40 0.00 96.80
C ALA A 49 102.68 -1.35 97.50
N TRP A 50 103.00 -2.40 96.75
CA TRP A 50 103.37 -3.70 97.32
C TRP A 50 104.72 -3.66 98.06
N VAL A 51 105.70 -2.91 97.55
CA VAL A 51 106.97 -2.67 98.25
C VAL A 51 106.72 -1.94 99.58
N GLY A 52 105.86 -0.92 99.57
CA GLY A 52 105.45 -0.20 100.78
C GLY A 52 104.74 -1.09 101.81
N PHE A 53 103.88 -2.00 101.36
CA PHE A 53 103.25 -3.02 102.21
C PHE A 53 104.29 -3.95 102.86
N GLY A 54 105.31 -4.39 102.10
CA GLY A 54 106.38 -5.24 102.61
C GLY A 54 107.22 -4.58 103.72
N LEU A 55 107.38 -3.25 103.67
CA LEU A 55 108.12 -2.49 104.68
C LEU A 55 107.32 -2.27 105.98
N ARG A 56 105.99 -2.19 105.89
CA ARG A 56 105.08 -2.05 107.05
C ARG A 56 103.77 -2.82 106.81
N PRO A 57 103.69 -4.09 107.24
CA PRO A 57 102.50 -4.89 107.03
C PRO A 57 101.34 -4.36 107.88
N GLY A 58 100.24 -4.02 107.22
CA GLY A 58 98.99 -3.55 107.83
C GLY A 58 97.80 -3.81 106.92
N THR A 59 96.61 -4.00 107.50
CA THR A 59 95.38 -4.27 106.74
C THR A 59 94.98 -3.10 105.84
N SER A 60 95.24 -1.86 106.27
CA SER A 60 94.99 -0.64 105.48
C SER A 60 95.95 -0.46 104.31
N THR A 61 97.18 -0.95 104.40
CA THR A 61 98.16 -0.90 103.29
C THR A 61 97.90 -2.02 102.27
N ALA A 62 97.44 -3.19 102.71
CA ALA A 62 97.02 -4.28 101.82
C ALA A 62 95.82 -3.91 100.93
N THR A 63 94.79 -3.27 101.51
CA THR A 63 93.59 -2.85 100.76
C THR A 63 93.91 -1.80 99.70
N ALA A 64 94.78 -0.83 100.01
CA ALA A 64 95.24 0.17 99.04
C ALA A 64 96.10 -0.45 97.92
N ALA A 65 97.00 -1.40 98.24
CA ALA A 65 97.80 -2.10 97.23
C ALA A 65 96.93 -2.94 96.28
N GLY A 66 95.96 -3.69 96.83
CA GLY A 66 95.00 -4.47 96.05
C GLY A 66 94.08 -3.58 95.19
N GLY A 67 93.70 -2.41 95.70
CA GLY A 67 92.93 -1.44 94.93
C GLY A 67 93.69 -0.88 93.72
N ILE A 68 94.99 -0.60 93.88
CA ILE A 68 95.84 -0.09 92.79
C ILE A 68 96.11 -1.19 91.75
N THR A 69 96.24 -2.47 92.14
CA THR A 69 96.36 -3.56 91.16
C THR A 69 95.09 -3.77 90.35
N ILE A 70 93.90 -3.65 90.95
CA ILE A 70 92.63 -3.69 90.21
C ILE A 70 92.54 -2.53 89.22
N ALA A 71 92.96 -1.33 89.62
CA ALA A 71 93.01 -0.16 88.73
C ALA A 71 93.97 -0.40 87.53
N PHE A 72 95.12 -1.04 87.75
CA PHE A 72 96.03 -1.43 86.68
C PHE A 72 95.40 -2.45 85.71
N VAL A 73 94.73 -3.49 86.22
CA VAL A 73 94.02 -4.48 85.39
C VAL A 73 92.92 -3.81 84.55
N ALA A 74 92.16 -2.88 85.15
CA ALA A 74 91.15 -2.11 84.44
C ALA A 74 91.73 -1.28 83.28
N GLN A 75 92.93 -0.71 83.46
CA GLN A 75 93.62 0.02 82.39
C GLN A 75 94.13 -0.91 81.28
N LEU A 76 94.62 -2.11 81.61
CA LEU A 76 94.95 -3.12 80.59
C LEU A 76 93.71 -3.57 79.80
N ALA A 77 92.58 -3.78 80.48
CA ALA A 77 91.31 -4.09 79.85
C ALA A 77 90.85 -2.95 78.91
N ALA A 78 91.04 -1.68 79.32
CA ALA A 78 90.72 -0.52 78.49
C ALA A 78 91.54 -0.48 77.18
N VAL A 79 92.83 -0.87 77.23
CA VAL A 79 93.67 -0.98 76.02
C VAL A 79 93.13 -2.05 75.07
N LYS A 80 92.80 -3.25 75.59
CA LYS A 80 92.27 -4.35 74.77
C LYS A 80 90.89 -4.06 74.21
N LEU A 81 89.99 -3.48 75.00
CA LEU A 81 88.64 -3.11 74.57
C LEU A 81 88.66 -2.15 73.38
N ARG A 82 89.59 -1.19 73.39
CA ARG A 82 89.75 -0.27 72.26
C ARG A 82 90.15 -0.96 70.96
N ASP A 83 91.09 -1.90 71.03
CA ASP A 83 91.57 -2.60 69.84
C ASP A 83 90.45 -3.48 69.23
N LEU A 84 89.60 -4.09 70.08
CA LEU A 84 88.41 -4.81 69.63
C LEU A 84 87.37 -3.87 68.99
N LEU A 85 87.04 -2.74 69.62
CA LEU A 85 86.08 -1.77 69.06
C LEU A 85 86.54 -1.19 67.72
N ARG A 86 87.84 -0.95 67.54
CA ARG A 86 88.39 -0.50 66.25
C ARG A 86 88.32 -1.58 65.18
N THR A 87 88.55 -2.83 65.57
CA THR A 87 88.43 -3.97 64.66
C THR A 87 86.98 -4.15 64.22
N ALA A 88 86.03 -4.08 65.14
CA ALA A 88 84.60 -4.13 64.84
C ALA A 88 84.17 -3.02 63.86
N ARG A 89 84.51 -1.76 64.13
CA ARG A 89 84.20 -0.64 63.23
C ARG A 89 84.80 -0.79 61.83
N ARG A 90 86.01 -1.36 61.71
CA ARG A 90 86.61 -1.64 60.41
C ARG A 90 85.84 -2.69 59.62
N PHE A 91 85.33 -3.72 60.30
CA PHE A 91 84.46 -4.72 59.67
C PHE A 91 83.12 -4.09 59.25
N ASP A 92 82.51 -3.25 60.07
CA ASP A 92 81.29 -2.53 59.71
C ASP A 92 81.50 -1.62 58.49
N ASP A 93 82.60 -0.88 58.43
CA ASP A 93 82.96 -0.06 57.27
C ASP A 93 83.17 -0.91 56.01
N GLN A 94 83.79 -2.08 56.13
CA GLN A 94 83.99 -3.01 55.02
C GLN A 94 82.67 -3.62 54.54
N LEU A 95 81.77 -3.99 55.47
CA LEU A 95 80.43 -4.48 55.18
C LEU A 95 79.59 -3.41 54.50
N ALA A 96 79.60 -2.18 55.00
CA ALA A 96 78.89 -1.05 54.40
C ALA A 96 79.37 -0.77 52.97
N ARG A 97 80.69 -0.82 52.73
CA ARG A 97 81.25 -0.69 51.37
C ARG A 97 80.91 -1.87 50.47
N ALA A 98 80.93 -3.09 51.00
CA ALA A 98 80.54 -4.29 50.25
C ALA A 98 79.05 -4.22 49.86
N GLN A 99 78.18 -3.87 50.80
CA GLN A 99 76.75 -3.68 50.57
C GLN A 99 76.48 -2.56 49.56
N GLY A 100 77.20 -1.43 49.67
CA GLY A 100 77.08 -0.33 48.70
C GLY A 100 77.45 -0.75 47.28
N ARG A 101 78.52 -1.56 47.11
CA ARG A 101 78.89 -2.12 45.80
C ARG A 101 77.81 -3.07 45.28
N ILE A 102 77.31 -3.98 46.09
CA ILE A 102 76.25 -4.92 45.70
C ILE A 102 74.99 -4.16 45.27
N ASN A 103 74.52 -3.21 46.08
CA ASN A 103 73.35 -2.40 45.76
C ASN A 103 73.55 -1.61 44.45
N SER A 104 74.76 -1.08 44.21
CA SER A 104 75.06 -0.37 42.97
C SER A 104 75.07 -1.28 41.74
N LEU A 105 75.51 -2.54 41.89
CA LEU A 105 75.46 -3.53 40.81
C LEU A 105 74.03 -3.99 40.55
N ILE A 106 73.24 -4.22 41.61
CA ILE A 106 71.82 -4.56 41.48
C ILE A 106 71.06 -3.44 40.77
N ALA A 107 71.30 -2.18 41.12
CA ALA A 107 70.65 -1.05 40.47
C ALA A 107 71.01 -0.96 38.98
N ARG A 108 72.30 -1.13 38.64
CA ARG A 108 72.74 -1.13 37.23
C ARG A 108 72.14 -2.29 36.44
N GLU A 109 72.16 -3.51 36.97
CA GLU A 109 71.57 -4.66 36.29
C GLU A 109 70.06 -4.49 36.14
N ALA A 110 69.36 -3.94 37.15
CA ALA A 110 67.93 -3.65 37.05
C ALA A 110 67.62 -2.64 35.95
N ASP A 111 68.41 -1.56 35.83
CA ASP A 111 68.25 -0.55 34.78
C ASP A 111 68.56 -1.13 33.39
N GLU A 112 69.63 -1.92 33.25
CA GLU A 112 69.99 -2.58 32.00
C GLU A 112 68.91 -3.58 31.56
N ARG A 113 68.38 -4.38 32.49
CA ARG A 113 67.29 -5.32 32.21
C ARG A 113 65.99 -4.62 31.87
N ASN A 114 65.65 -3.52 32.55
CA ASN A 114 64.48 -2.72 32.20
C ASN A 114 64.62 -2.15 30.77
N ALA A 115 65.78 -1.62 30.40
CA ALA A 115 66.02 -1.11 29.06
C ALA A 115 65.97 -2.22 27.98
N GLU A 116 66.43 -3.43 28.30
CA GLU A 116 66.31 -4.60 27.42
C GLU A 116 64.85 -5.06 27.27
N LEU A 117 64.09 -5.10 28.37
CA LEU A 117 62.67 -5.40 28.37
C LEU A 117 61.86 -4.37 27.58
N GLU A 118 62.15 -3.08 27.72
CA GLU A 118 61.51 -2.04 26.92
C GLU A 118 61.79 -2.21 25.41
N ARG A 119 63.04 -2.49 25.04
CA ARG A 119 63.40 -2.74 23.63
C ARG A 119 62.69 -3.97 23.05
N THR A 120 62.63 -5.06 23.81
CA THR A 120 61.91 -6.28 23.39
C THR A 120 60.42 -6.07 23.33
N LEU A 121 59.82 -5.33 24.29
CA LEU A 121 58.41 -4.97 24.27
C LEU A 121 58.05 -4.06 23.10
N VAL A 122 58.86 -3.05 22.79
CA VAL A 122 58.63 -2.18 21.63
C VAL A 122 58.68 -2.98 20.34
N ARG A 123 59.65 -3.89 20.21
CA ARG A 123 59.75 -4.78 19.04
C ARG A 123 58.54 -5.72 18.95
N ALA A 124 58.17 -6.39 20.04
CA ALA A 124 57.00 -7.27 20.07
C ALA A 124 55.69 -6.52 19.77
N ARG A 125 55.55 -5.27 20.25
CA ARG A 125 54.41 -4.39 19.91
C ARG A 125 54.40 -4.00 18.44
N ALA A 126 55.56 -3.68 17.86
CA ALA A 126 55.68 -3.38 16.43
C ALA A 126 55.35 -4.61 15.57
N ASP A 127 55.84 -5.80 15.95
CA ASP A 127 55.59 -7.04 15.25
C ASP A 127 54.09 -7.43 15.31
N THR A 128 53.47 -7.32 16.49
CA THR A 128 52.02 -7.56 16.66
C THR A 128 51.15 -6.55 15.91
N ALA A 129 51.51 -5.26 15.93
CA ALA A 129 50.82 -4.23 15.15
C ALA A 129 50.94 -4.46 13.63
N SER A 130 52.11 -4.90 13.16
CA SER A 130 52.35 -5.26 11.75
C SER A 130 51.50 -6.45 11.33
N ILE A 131 51.46 -7.51 12.16
CA ILE A 131 50.62 -8.69 11.90
C ILE A 131 49.14 -8.28 11.86
N LEU A 132 48.68 -7.44 12.79
CA LEU A 132 47.29 -6.97 12.80
C LEU A 132 46.96 -6.18 11.53
N ALA A 133 47.81 -5.25 11.10
CA ALA A 133 47.61 -4.48 9.88
C ALA A 133 47.56 -5.37 8.62
N GLU A 134 48.37 -6.42 8.57
CA GLU A 134 48.34 -7.40 7.49
C GLU A 134 47.05 -8.22 7.51
N GLN A 135 46.55 -8.63 8.69
CA GLN A 135 45.25 -9.31 8.82
C GLN A 135 44.09 -8.40 8.42
N GLU A 136 44.13 -7.10 8.79
CA GLU A 136 43.12 -6.13 8.37
C GLU A 136 43.09 -5.96 6.85
N ARG A 137 44.25 -5.89 6.19
CA ARG A 137 44.34 -5.84 4.72
C ARG A 137 43.77 -7.10 4.09
N ARG A 138 44.08 -8.28 4.63
CA ARG A 138 43.53 -9.57 4.15
C ARG A 138 42.02 -9.61 4.31
N MET A 139 41.50 -9.28 5.49
CA MET A 139 40.05 -9.23 5.72
C MET A 139 39.36 -8.21 4.81
N ALA A 140 39.98 -7.06 4.56
CA ALA A 140 39.45 -6.06 3.63
C ALA A 140 39.41 -6.59 2.19
N GLU A 141 40.45 -7.28 1.74
CA GLU A 141 40.49 -7.88 0.40
C GLU A 141 39.50 -9.05 0.28
N GLU A 142 39.40 -9.92 1.28
CA GLU A 142 38.39 -10.99 1.33
C GLU A 142 36.98 -10.42 1.26
N ARG A 143 36.70 -9.35 2.02
CA ARG A 143 35.41 -8.64 1.96
C ARG A 143 35.17 -8.01 0.59
N ARG A 144 36.20 -7.43 -0.04
CA ARG A 144 36.11 -6.84 -1.38
C ARG A 144 35.78 -7.90 -2.43
N VAL A 145 36.45 -9.04 -2.38
CA VAL A 145 36.22 -10.18 -3.29
C VAL A 145 34.83 -10.76 -3.07
N ALA A 146 34.43 -11.02 -1.82
CA ALA A 146 33.09 -11.54 -1.50
C ALA A 146 31.98 -10.56 -1.91
N ALA A 147 32.20 -9.25 -1.77
CA ALA A 147 31.25 -8.24 -2.24
C ALA A 147 31.14 -8.21 -3.77
N ALA A 148 32.26 -8.31 -4.49
CA ALA A 148 32.27 -8.39 -5.95
C ALA A 148 31.59 -9.67 -6.47
N GLU A 149 31.77 -10.80 -5.79
CA GLU A 149 31.10 -12.05 -6.13
C GLU A 149 29.59 -11.97 -5.91
N ARG A 150 29.14 -11.44 -4.76
CA ARG A 150 27.71 -11.21 -4.51
C ARG A 150 27.09 -10.24 -5.51
N ALA A 151 27.81 -9.19 -5.91
CA ALA A 151 27.35 -8.25 -6.93
C ALA A 151 27.14 -8.95 -8.27
N ARG A 152 28.10 -9.79 -8.71
CA ARG A 152 27.96 -10.57 -9.95
C ARG A 152 26.79 -11.54 -9.91
N LEU A 153 26.58 -12.23 -8.78
CA LEU A 153 25.44 -13.13 -8.61
C LEU A 153 24.11 -12.37 -8.67
N ALA A 154 24.03 -11.21 -8.01
CA ALA A 154 22.84 -10.35 -8.07
C ALA A 154 22.59 -9.81 -9.48
N GLU A 155 23.62 -9.41 -10.23
CA GLU A 155 23.52 -8.99 -11.63
C GLU A 155 22.99 -10.13 -12.52
N ASP A 156 23.49 -11.35 -12.35
CA ASP A 156 23.03 -12.53 -13.10
C ASP A 156 21.58 -12.90 -12.75
N GLU A 157 21.21 -12.89 -11.47
CA GLU A 157 19.82 -13.10 -11.03
C GLU A 157 18.88 -12.03 -11.58
N LEU A 158 19.27 -10.75 -11.52
CA LEU A 158 18.48 -9.65 -12.09
C LEU A 158 18.37 -9.77 -13.62
N GLY A 159 19.44 -10.17 -14.31
CA GLY A 159 19.41 -10.43 -15.76
C GLY A 159 18.44 -11.55 -16.14
N LYS A 160 18.46 -12.66 -15.39
CA LYS A 160 17.51 -13.77 -15.56
C LYS A 160 16.07 -13.34 -15.28
N ALA A 161 15.84 -12.62 -14.18
CA ALA A 161 14.52 -12.11 -13.83
C ALA A 161 13.98 -11.12 -14.88
N LEU A 162 14.83 -10.24 -15.40
CA LEU A 162 14.47 -9.32 -16.48
C LEU A 162 14.10 -10.05 -17.76
N THR A 163 14.89 -11.06 -18.14
CA THR A 163 14.63 -11.87 -19.34
C THR A 163 13.32 -12.65 -19.20
N ALA A 164 13.06 -13.23 -18.03
CA ALA A 164 11.80 -13.92 -17.74
C ALA A 164 10.60 -12.95 -17.78
N ALA A 165 10.74 -11.74 -17.24
CA ALA A 165 9.71 -10.71 -17.30
C ALA A 165 9.46 -10.25 -18.75
N GLN A 166 10.51 -10.07 -19.56
CA GLN A 166 10.39 -9.74 -20.98
C GLN A 166 9.63 -10.83 -21.75
N GLN A 167 10.00 -12.10 -21.58
CA GLN A 167 9.30 -13.23 -22.18
C GLN A 167 7.83 -13.30 -21.75
N GLN A 168 7.54 -13.05 -20.47
CA GLN A 168 6.17 -13.02 -19.97
C GLN A 168 5.35 -11.89 -20.61
N VAL A 169 5.95 -10.70 -20.80
CA VAL A 169 5.32 -9.59 -21.49
C VAL A 169 5.05 -9.93 -22.96
N GLU A 170 6.02 -10.52 -23.67
CA GLU A 170 5.85 -10.97 -25.06
C GLU A 170 4.70 -11.97 -25.20
N VAL A 171 4.65 -12.99 -24.34
CA VAL A 171 3.56 -13.98 -24.32
C VAL A 171 2.21 -13.30 -24.07
N ARG A 172 2.14 -12.34 -23.14
CA ARG A 172 0.91 -11.58 -22.88
C ARG A 172 0.51 -10.69 -24.05
N LEU A 173 1.46 -10.08 -24.75
CA LEU A 173 1.19 -9.25 -25.93
C LEU A 173 0.66 -10.09 -27.09
N ILE A 174 1.22 -11.28 -27.32
CA ILE A 174 0.71 -12.23 -28.30
C ILE A 174 -0.71 -12.66 -27.94
N ALA A 175 -0.94 -13.06 -26.68
CA ALA A 175 -2.28 -13.44 -26.21
C ALA A 175 -3.31 -12.31 -26.37
N TRP A 176 -2.94 -11.06 -26.03
CA TRP A 176 -3.80 -9.90 -26.26
C TRP A 176 -4.06 -9.61 -27.73
N THR A 177 -3.08 -9.84 -28.60
CA THR A 177 -3.25 -9.70 -30.05
C THR A 177 -4.27 -10.72 -30.55
N ASP A 178 -4.16 -11.98 -30.13
CA ASP A 178 -5.12 -13.04 -30.48
C ASP A 178 -6.52 -12.75 -29.93
N ASP A 179 -6.62 -12.24 -28.70
CA ASP A 179 -7.90 -11.86 -28.08
C ASP A 179 -8.56 -10.70 -28.83
N LEU A 180 -7.79 -9.69 -29.24
CA LEU A 180 -8.26 -8.57 -30.06
C LEU A 180 -8.73 -9.04 -31.44
N GLU A 181 -7.98 -9.94 -32.08
CA GLU A 181 -8.36 -10.50 -33.37
C GLU A 181 -9.65 -11.33 -33.26
N ARG A 182 -9.79 -12.15 -32.21
CA ARG A 182 -11.03 -12.88 -31.91
C ARG A 182 -12.20 -11.94 -31.65
N ALA A 183 -12.00 -10.86 -30.90
CA ALA A 183 -13.04 -9.84 -30.68
C ALA A 183 -13.43 -9.13 -31.98
N GLN A 184 -12.46 -8.77 -32.83
CA GLN A 184 -12.69 -8.16 -34.13
C GLN A 184 -13.51 -9.08 -35.05
N ARG A 185 -13.15 -10.37 -35.13
CA ARG A 185 -13.92 -11.36 -35.91
C ARG A 185 -15.33 -11.53 -35.35
N GLY A 186 -15.48 -11.62 -34.03
CA GLY A 186 -16.79 -11.71 -33.39
C GLY A 186 -17.71 -10.51 -33.69
N VAL A 187 -17.17 -9.29 -33.70
CA VAL A 187 -17.91 -8.08 -34.07
C VAL A 187 -18.28 -8.11 -35.57
N ALA A 188 -17.36 -8.51 -36.45
CA ALA A 188 -17.64 -8.64 -37.88
C ALA A 188 -18.75 -9.67 -38.17
N ASP A 189 -18.75 -10.80 -37.47
CA ASP A 189 -19.78 -11.83 -37.57
C ASP A 189 -21.14 -11.31 -37.08
N GLN A 190 -21.17 -10.60 -35.94
CA GLN A 190 -22.39 -9.97 -35.42
C GLN A 190 -22.98 -8.93 -36.38
N LEU A 191 -22.14 -8.09 -37.00
CA LEU A 191 -22.58 -7.13 -38.02
C LEU A 191 -23.15 -7.84 -39.25
N THR A 192 -22.54 -8.95 -39.68
CA THR A 192 -23.03 -9.75 -40.80
C THR A 192 -24.38 -10.39 -40.48
N GLN A 193 -24.55 -10.95 -39.27
CA GLN A 193 -25.81 -11.49 -38.80
C GLN A 193 -26.90 -10.41 -38.69
N LEU A 194 -26.56 -9.23 -38.18
CA LEU A 194 -27.49 -8.10 -38.09
C LEU A 194 -27.93 -7.64 -39.49
N ALA A 195 -26.99 -7.50 -40.43
CA ALA A 195 -27.29 -7.14 -41.81
C ALA A 195 -28.21 -8.18 -42.48
N GLN A 196 -27.95 -9.48 -42.24
CA GLN A 196 -28.78 -10.55 -42.76
C GLN A 196 -30.19 -10.52 -42.15
N ARG A 197 -30.30 -10.30 -40.85
CA ARG A 197 -31.60 -10.15 -40.16
C ARG A 197 -32.36 -8.92 -40.64
N GLN A 198 -31.68 -7.81 -40.87
CA GLN A 198 -32.28 -6.60 -41.45
C GLN A 198 -32.80 -6.86 -42.86
N LYS A 199 -32.02 -7.54 -43.73
CA LYS A 199 -32.49 -7.95 -45.06
C LYS A 199 -33.72 -8.85 -45.00
N GLN A 200 -33.74 -9.80 -44.06
CA GLN A 200 -34.88 -10.70 -43.90
C GLN A 200 -36.13 -9.96 -43.43
N LEU A 201 -36.00 -9.03 -42.47
CA LEU A 201 -37.11 -8.20 -42.00
C LEU A 201 -37.64 -7.27 -43.11
N ILE A 202 -36.76 -6.72 -43.95
CA ILE A 202 -37.16 -5.91 -45.11
C ILE A 202 -37.92 -6.77 -46.12
N ALA A 203 -37.39 -7.95 -46.47
CA ALA A 203 -38.07 -8.85 -47.40
C ALA A 203 -39.44 -9.32 -46.87
N GLU A 204 -39.55 -9.57 -45.56
CA GLU A 204 -40.83 -9.91 -44.93
C GLU A 204 -41.81 -8.73 -44.97
N ALA A 205 -41.33 -7.50 -44.74
CA ALA A 205 -42.15 -6.29 -44.85
C ALA A 205 -42.59 -6.04 -46.30
N GLU A 206 -41.70 -6.20 -47.28
CA GLU A 206 -42.01 -6.10 -48.71
C GLU A 206 -43.06 -7.14 -49.13
N ALA A 207 -42.94 -8.39 -48.67
CA ALA A 207 -43.92 -9.44 -48.95
C ALA A 207 -45.29 -9.13 -48.32
N ARG A 208 -45.33 -8.58 -47.10
CA ARG A 208 -46.58 -8.13 -46.46
C ARG A 208 -47.20 -6.97 -47.23
N ILE A 209 -46.41 -5.97 -47.64
CA ILE A 209 -46.89 -4.83 -48.44
C ILE A 209 -47.44 -5.31 -49.78
N ALA A 210 -46.76 -6.25 -50.46
CA ALA A 210 -47.24 -6.82 -51.71
C ALA A 210 -48.59 -7.54 -51.52
N SER A 211 -48.72 -8.36 -50.47
CA SER A 211 -49.97 -9.05 -50.14
C SER A 211 -51.10 -8.07 -49.78
N ASP A 212 -50.80 -7.02 -49.02
CA ASP A 212 -51.77 -5.96 -48.68
C ASP A 212 -52.18 -5.18 -49.94
N ALA A 213 -51.26 -4.93 -50.88
CA ALA A 213 -51.56 -4.29 -52.15
C ALA A 213 -52.47 -5.15 -53.03
N GLU A 214 -52.20 -6.45 -53.15
CA GLU A 214 -53.07 -7.40 -53.85
C GLU A 214 -54.48 -7.46 -53.23
N ARG A 215 -54.57 -7.45 -51.89
CA ARG A 215 -55.87 -7.41 -51.19
C ARG A 215 -56.64 -6.11 -51.48
N LEU A 216 -55.96 -4.97 -51.44
CA LEU A 216 -56.57 -3.67 -51.76
C LEU A 216 -57.03 -3.60 -53.22
N GLU A 217 -56.27 -4.17 -54.15
CA GLU A 217 -56.65 -4.26 -55.56
C GLU A 217 -57.91 -5.12 -55.72
N ALA A 218 -57.95 -6.31 -55.09
CA ALA A 218 -59.12 -7.18 -55.10
C ALA A 218 -60.37 -6.52 -54.46
N GLU A 219 -60.21 -5.83 -53.33
CA GLU A 219 -61.29 -5.06 -52.70
C GLU A 219 -61.76 -3.91 -53.60
N SER A 220 -60.85 -3.20 -54.26
CA SER A 220 -61.15 -2.14 -55.22
C SER A 220 -61.89 -2.69 -56.45
N GLU A 221 -61.48 -3.83 -57.00
CA GLU A 221 -62.20 -4.50 -58.10
C GLU A 221 -63.60 -4.94 -57.67
N GLN A 222 -63.75 -5.48 -56.45
CA GLN A 222 -65.04 -5.84 -55.89
C GLN A 222 -65.95 -4.61 -55.69
N GLN A 223 -65.39 -3.49 -55.23
CA GLN A 223 -66.11 -2.20 -55.13
C GLN A 223 -66.50 -1.66 -56.50
N ARG A 224 -65.64 -1.75 -57.52
CA ARG A 224 -66.00 -1.37 -58.90
C ARG A 224 -67.12 -2.25 -59.43
N ALA A 225 -67.05 -3.56 -59.20
CA ALA A 225 -68.10 -4.49 -59.60
C ALA A 225 -69.43 -4.22 -58.89
N SER A 226 -69.41 -3.90 -57.59
CA SER A 226 -70.63 -3.54 -56.85
C SER A 226 -71.21 -2.19 -57.31
N LEU A 227 -70.37 -1.19 -57.60
CA LEU A 227 -70.81 0.08 -58.19
C LEU A 227 -71.45 -0.11 -59.56
N VAL A 228 -70.91 -0.99 -60.41
CA VAL A 228 -71.51 -1.34 -61.70
C VAL A 228 -72.87 -1.99 -61.51
N ARG A 229 -73.01 -2.94 -60.56
CA ARG A 229 -74.30 -3.56 -60.24
C ARG A 229 -75.33 -2.53 -59.74
N LEU A 230 -74.94 -1.65 -58.82
CA LEU A 230 -75.80 -0.57 -58.33
C LEU A 230 -76.24 0.38 -59.46
N ARG A 231 -75.33 0.71 -60.38
CA ARG A 231 -75.66 1.52 -61.56
C ARG A 231 -76.67 0.81 -62.46
N ASP A 232 -76.49 -0.49 -62.70
CA ASP A 232 -77.39 -1.27 -63.54
C ASP A 232 -78.76 -1.49 -62.85
N GLU A 233 -78.79 -1.68 -61.54
CA GLU A 233 -80.02 -1.70 -60.73
C GLU A 233 -80.75 -0.36 -60.76
N LEU A 234 -80.03 0.76 -60.63
CA LEU A 234 -80.59 2.11 -60.76
C LEU A 234 -81.12 2.35 -62.18
N ALA A 235 -80.41 1.90 -63.21
CA ALA A 235 -80.86 1.96 -64.59
C ALA A 235 -82.15 1.16 -64.80
N ARG A 236 -82.24 -0.06 -64.25
CA ARG A 236 -83.48 -0.86 -64.28
C ARG A 236 -84.61 -0.20 -63.52
N ALA A 237 -84.38 0.27 -62.30
CA ALA A 237 -85.39 0.96 -61.49
C ALA A 237 -85.90 2.23 -62.20
N SER A 238 -85.02 2.99 -62.86
CA SER A 238 -85.43 4.14 -63.66
C SER A 238 -86.24 3.74 -64.91
N GLN A 239 -85.86 2.66 -65.60
CA GLN A 239 -86.64 2.12 -66.73
C GLN A 239 -88.01 1.60 -66.28
N GLU A 240 -88.09 0.89 -65.17
CA GLU A 240 -89.33 0.41 -64.56
C GLU A 240 -90.22 1.59 -64.13
N ALA A 241 -89.66 2.63 -63.52
CA ALA A 241 -90.39 3.84 -63.18
C ALA A 241 -90.93 4.59 -64.42
N VAL A 242 -90.14 4.67 -65.50
CA VAL A 242 -90.59 5.24 -66.78
C VAL A 242 -91.69 4.38 -67.40
N ALA A 243 -91.54 3.05 -67.38
CA ALA A 243 -92.54 2.12 -67.90
C ALA A 243 -93.85 2.19 -67.10
N ALA A 244 -93.78 2.19 -65.77
CA ALA A 244 -94.92 2.36 -64.88
C ALA A 244 -95.62 3.71 -65.11
N GLY A 245 -94.85 4.80 -65.22
CA GLY A 245 -95.39 6.12 -65.57
C GLY A 245 -96.09 6.13 -66.93
N SER A 246 -95.52 5.46 -67.95
CA SER A 246 -96.18 5.34 -69.26
C SER A 246 -97.46 4.50 -69.20
N ALA A 247 -97.47 3.42 -68.43
CA ALA A 247 -98.64 2.57 -68.21
C ALA A 247 -99.76 3.32 -67.47
N GLU A 248 -99.42 4.17 -66.48
CA GLU A 248 -100.37 5.07 -65.85
C GLU A 248 -100.95 6.09 -66.85
N VAL A 249 -100.12 6.70 -67.71
CA VAL A 249 -100.58 7.62 -68.76
C VAL A 249 -101.51 6.94 -69.76
N GLU A 250 -101.20 5.71 -70.18
CA GLU A 250 -102.09 4.90 -71.02
C GLU A 250 -103.38 4.51 -70.29
N GLY A 251 -103.29 4.21 -68.99
CA GLY A 251 -104.43 4.02 -68.09
C GLY A 251 -105.36 5.23 -68.09
N TYR A 252 -104.81 6.43 -67.83
CA TYR A 252 -105.55 7.69 -67.92
C TYR A 252 -106.14 7.93 -69.31
N ALA A 253 -105.43 7.60 -70.38
CA ALA A 253 -105.95 7.70 -71.75
C ALA A 253 -107.11 6.73 -72.00
N SER A 254 -107.06 5.52 -71.43
CA SER A 254 -108.12 4.52 -71.53
C SER A 254 -109.37 4.89 -70.72
N GLU A 255 -109.20 5.41 -69.51
CA GLU A 255 -110.29 5.96 -68.69
C GLU A 255 -110.92 7.18 -69.34
N ARG A 256 -110.12 8.03 -70.00
CA ARG A 256 -110.62 9.13 -70.82
C ARG A 256 -111.47 8.62 -72.00
N ARG A 257 -111.05 7.55 -72.70
CA ARG A 257 -111.88 6.94 -73.76
C ARG A 257 -113.17 6.33 -73.20
N ARG A 258 -113.11 5.67 -72.04
CA ARG A 258 -114.28 5.08 -71.38
C ARG A 258 -115.29 6.14 -70.94
N SER A 259 -114.83 7.20 -70.29
CA SER A 259 -115.67 8.34 -69.88
C SER A 259 -116.29 9.06 -71.08
N LEU A 260 -115.56 9.21 -72.19
CA LEU A 260 -116.12 9.72 -73.45
C LEU A 260 -117.18 8.77 -74.06
N HIS A 261 -116.96 7.46 -73.97
CA HIS A 261 -117.92 6.46 -74.48
C HIS A 261 -119.19 6.40 -73.62
N GLU A 262 -119.05 6.52 -72.31
CA GLU A 262 -120.18 6.60 -71.37
C GLU A 262 -120.96 7.92 -71.53
N LEU A 263 -120.27 9.03 -71.82
CA LEU A 263 -120.91 10.28 -72.25
C LEU A 263 -121.72 10.09 -73.55
N ASN A 264 -121.17 9.35 -74.52
CA ASN A 264 -121.84 9.07 -75.78
C ASN A 264 -123.06 8.14 -75.63
N GLU A 265 -122.98 7.11 -74.79
CA GLU A 265 -124.13 6.25 -74.47
C GLU A 265 -125.20 6.99 -73.66
N ARG A 266 -124.80 7.92 -72.77
CA ARG A 266 -125.73 8.84 -72.13
C ARG A 266 -126.44 9.73 -73.16
N ILE A 267 -125.74 10.20 -74.19
CA ILE A 267 -126.35 10.95 -75.29
C ILE A 267 -127.36 10.08 -76.05
N ARG A 268 -127.00 8.84 -76.45
CA ARG A 268 -127.93 7.91 -77.14
C ARG A 268 -129.15 7.53 -76.32
N THR A 269 -128.96 7.30 -75.02
CA THR A 269 -130.07 6.99 -74.11
C THR A 269 -131.01 8.18 -73.97
N ARG A 270 -130.45 9.40 -73.89
CA ARG A 270 -131.20 10.65 -73.89
C ARG A 270 -131.90 10.90 -75.22
N GLU A 271 -131.30 10.51 -76.34
CA GLU A 271 -131.87 10.59 -77.69
C GLU A 271 -133.09 9.66 -77.84
N ARG A 272 -133.02 8.41 -77.36
CA ARG A 272 -134.18 7.49 -77.31
C ARG A 272 -135.29 7.98 -76.40
N GLN A 273 -134.96 8.50 -75.22
CA GLN A 273 -135.94 9.08 -74.30
C GLN A 273 -136.59 10.33 -74.88
N LEU A 274 -135.87 11.12 -75.68
CA LEU A 274 -136.41 12.27 -76.41
C LEU A 274 -137.37 11.84 -77.53
N THR A 275 -137.09 10.76 -78.27
CA THR A 275 -138.02 10.25 -79.30
C THR A 275 -139.35 9.76 -78.71
N GLU A 276 -139.33 9.08 -77.56
CA GLU A 276 -140.55 8.63 -76.86
C GLU A 276 -141.31 9.77 -76.16
N LEU A 277 -140.63 10.85 -75.77
CA LEU A 277 -141.25 12.10 -75.29
C LEU A 277 -141.85 12.92 -76.43
N ILE A 278 -141.25 12.90 -77.63
CA ILE A 278 -141.76 13.59 -78.83
C ILE A 278 -143.11 13.01 -79.30
N GLU A 279 -143.31 11.69 -79.25
CA GLU A 279 -144.63 11.10 -79.57
C GLU A 279 -145.72 11.42 -78.53
N ARG A 280 -145.34 11.79 -77.29
CA ARG A 280 -146.28 12.20 -76.23
C ARG A 280 -146.47 13.73 -76.14
N GLU A 281 -145.50 14.53 -76.55
CA GLU A 281 -145.55 16.00 -76.54
C GLU A 281 -146.02 16.60 -77.87
N GLU A 282 -146.05 15.87 -78.99
CA GLU A 282 -146.68 16.36 -80.23
C GLU A 282 -148.21 16.46 -80.14
N ALA A 283 -148.84 15.83 -79.14
CA ALA A 283 -150.24 16.09 -78.80
C ALA A 283 -150.42 17.35 -77.92
N ASP A 284 -149.36 17.94 -77.36
CA ASP A 284 -149.46 18.89 -76.24
C ASP A 284 -148.58 20.16 -76.36
N ALA A 285 -148.53 20.71 -77.58
CA ALA A 285 -148.31 22.13 -77.89
C ALA A 285 -146.85 22.57 -78.13
N THR A 286 -146.51 23.16 -79.28
CA THR A 286 -147.11 24.38 -79.89
C THR A 286 -147.33 25.57 -78.92
N ARG A 287 -146.93 25.51 -77.65
CA ARG A 287 -147.11 26.63 -76.70
C ARG A 287 -145.87 27.07 -75.91
N ARG A 288 -144.69 26.50 -76.14
CA ARG A 288 -143.44 27.00 -75.52
C ARG A 288 -142.28 27.12 -76.48
N ILE A 289 -142.60 27.73 -77.62
CA ILE A 289 -141.71 28.68 -78.27
C ILE A 289 -141.22 29.71 -77.24
N GLN A 290 -139.94 30.09 -77.34
CA GLN A 290 -139.24 31.26 -76.77
C GLN A 290 -138.45 31.11 -75.46
N ALA A 291 -137.16 31.47 -75.60
CA ALA A 291 -136.16 31.85 -74.59
C ALA A 291 -135.44 30.69 -73.87
N GLY A 292 -134.13 30.51 -73.99
CA GLY A 292 -133.10 31.37 -74.56
C GLY A 292 -131.83 30.59 -74.83
N PHE A 293 -131.38 30.70 -76.07
CA PHE A 293 -130.04 30.40 -76.52
C PHE A 293 -129.09 31.55 -76.13
N THR A 294 -127.81 31.18 -76.04
CA THR A 294 -126.57 31.99 -76.16
C THR A 294 -126.15 32.91 -75.02
N ASP A 295 -125.09 32.49 -74.31
CA ASP A 295 -123.73 33.08 -74.43
C ASP A 295 -122.73 32.12 -73.75
N VAL A 296 -122.16 31.09 -74.38
CA VAL A 296 -121.14 31.04 -75.45
C VAL A 296 -119.89 31.88 -75.17
N GLU A 297 -118.87 31.17 -74.70
CA GLU A 297 -117.52 31.14 -75.28
C GLU A 297 -116.91 32.49 -75.71
N ARG A 298 -116.17 33.12 -74.78
CA ARG A 298 -115.03 33.95 -75.17
C ARG A 298 -114.00 34.16 -74.06
N ARG A 299 -113.25 33.10 -73.68
CA ARG A 299 -111.90 33.26 -73.07
C ARG A 299 -111.08 31.96 -72.91
N GLN A 300 -111.14 31.10 -73.90
CA GLN A 300 -110.04 30.18 -74.25
C GLN A 300 -109.39 30.77 -75.49
N LEU A 301 -108.16 31.30 -75.39
CA LEU A 301 -107.15 31.35 -76.49
C LEU A 301 -105.90 32.22 -76.19
N GLU A 302 -105.44 32.40 -74.95
CA GLU A 302 -104.31 33.33 -74.71
C GLU A 302 -103.16 32.88 -73.80
N GLN A 303 -103.00 31.60 -73.46
CA GLN A 303 -101.72 31.22 -72.83
C GLN A 303 -101.23 29.80 -73.05
N LEU A 304 -101.30 29.37 -74.31
CA LEU A 304 -100.44 28.35 -74.89
C LEU A 304 -99.07 28.90 -75.36
N GLU A 305 -98.67 30.08 -74.87
CA GLU A 305 -97.42 30.77 -75.26
C GLU A 305 -96.33 30.76 -74.17
N ARG A 306 -96.48 29.97 -73.10
CA ARG A 306 -95.45 29.86 -72.03
C ARG A 306 -94.85 28.47 -71.88
N ILE A 307 -94.62 27.79 -73.00
CA ILE A 307 -93.90 26.50 -73.04
C ILE A 307 -92.47 26.59 -73.63
N VAL A 308 -92.03 27.65 -74.30
CA VAL A 308 -90.78 27.54 -75.11
C VAL A 308 -89.65 28.51 -74.73
N SER A 309 -89.43 28.77 -73.43
CA SER A 309 -88.27 29.58 -73.03
C SER A 309 -87.69 29.25 -71.66
N ARG A 310 -87.40 27.97 -71.37
CA ARG A 310 -86.34 27.60 -70.40
C ARG A 310 -85.98 26.11 -70.38
N ALA A 311 -85.30 25.68 -71.44
CA ALA A 311 -84.10 24.86 -71.32
C ALA A 311 -83.09 25.57 -72.23
N THR A 312 -81.97 26.09 -71.75
CA THR A 312 -80.74 25.31 -71.55
C THR A 312 -79.69 26.20 -70.88
N SER A 313 -78.84 25.59 -70.06
CA SER A 313 -77.64 26.11 -69.38
C SER A 313 -77.80 26.49 -67.90
N SER A 314 -77.54 25.51 -67.03
CA SER A 314 -76.97 25.71 -65.69
C SER A 314 -76.74 24.34 -65.06
N TYR A 315 -75.48 23.91 -64.96
CA TYR A 315 -74.86 23.26 -63.78
C TYR A 315 -73.48 22.71 -64.15
N SER A 316 -72.47 23.60 -64.23
CA SER A 316 -71.06 23.21 -64.28
C SER A 316 -70.20 24.47 -64.17
N ASP A 317 -70.03 25.05 -62.97
CA ASP A 317 -68.86 25.90 -62.68
C ASP A 317 -68.63 26.23 -61.18
N ALA A 318 -69.55 25.88 -60.26
CA ALA A 318 -69.35 26.17 -58.83
C ALA A 318 -68.63 25.06 -58.02
N ALA A 319 -68.47 23.84 -58.56
CA ALA A 319 -67.92 22.70 -57.81
C ALA A 319 -66.38 22.62 -57.87
N THR A 320 -65.76 23.03 -58.98
CA THR A 320 -64.33 22.83 -59.21
C THR A 320 -63.45 23.81 -58.41
N GLN A 321 -63.95 25.04 -58.17
CA GLN A 321 -63.25 26.04 -57.35
C GLN A 321 -63.38 25.78 -55.84
N GLN A 322 -64.54 25.29 -55.36
CA GLN A 322 -64.71 24.94 -53.95
C GLN A 322 -63.89 23.71 -53.53
N PHE A 323 -63.72 22.72 -54.41
CA PHE A 323 -62.87 21.55 -54.11
C PHE A 323 -61.37 21.90 -54.04
N ALA A 324 -60.88 22.77 -54.92
CA ALA A 324 -59.47 23.16 -54.93
C ALA A 324 -59.05 23.93 -53.67
N ASP A 325 -59.87 24.89 -53.21
CA ASP A 325 -59.58 25.67 -52.01
C ASP A 325 -59.70 24.84 -50.72
N THR A 326 -60.63 23.88 -50.68
CA THR A 326 -60.81 22.98 -49.53
C THR A 326 -59.66 21.95 -49.43
N VAL A 327 -59.16 21.44 -50.55
CA VAL A 327 -58.00 20.52 -50.58
C VAL A 327 -56.70 21.24 -50.25
N LYS A 328 -56.53 22.51 -50.65
CA LYS A 328 -55.35 23.30 -50.29
C LYS A 328 -55.31 23.64 -48.80
N SER A 329 -56.44 24.09 -48.23
CA SER A 329 -56.50 24.41 -46.80
C SER A 329 -56.37 23.18 -45.89
N SER A 330 -56.88 22.01 -46.32
CA SER A 330 -56.73 20.76 -45.56
C SER A 330 -55.29 20.23 -45.60
N ARG A 331 -54.57 20.40 -46.72
CA ARG A 331 -53.14 20.08 -46.82
C ARG A 331 -52.27 21.00 -45.97
N GLU A 332 -52.50 22.31 -45.99
CA GLU A 332 -51.76 23.26 -45.14
C GLU A 332 -52.05 23.03 -43.65
N ALA A 333 -53.30 22.74 -43.28
CA ALA A 333 -53.66 22.40 -41.90
C ALA A 333 -53.07 21.05 -41.42
N ALA A 334 -52.97 20.06 -42.31
CA ALA A 334 -52.32 18.78 -42.03
C ALA A 334 -50.80 18.93 -41.87
N ALA A 335 -50.15 19.73 -42.71
CA ALA A 335 -48.72 20.02 -42.60
C ALA A 335 -48.36 20.76 -41.29
N VAL A 336 -49.19 21.71 -40.87
CA VAL A 336 -49.01 22.44 -39.59
C VAL A 336 -49.31 21.56 -38.37
N ARG A 337 -50.25 20.62 -38.46
CA ARG A 337 -50.46 19.60 -37.40
C ARG A 337 -49.29 18.63 -37.32
N LEU A 338 -48.83 18.10 -38.45
CA LEU A 338 -47.71 17.18 -38.50
C LEU A 338 -46.43 17.82 -37.98
N SER A 339 -46.16 19.09 -38.32
CA SER A 339 -44.97 19.78 -37.81
C SER A 339 -45.04 20.00 -36.30
N ARG A 340 -46.21 20.34 -35.75
CA ARG A 340 -46.41 20.50 -34.29
C ARG A 340 -46.38 19.17 -33.53
N GLU A 341 -46.87 18.09 -34.14
CA GLU A 341 -46.79 16.75 -33.55
C GLU A 341 -45.37 16.19 -33.60
N LEU A 342 -44.63 16.43 -34.68
CA LEU A 342 -43.21 16.09 -34.77
C LEU A 342 -42.39 16.89 -33.75
N ASP A 343 -42.64 18.19 -33.59
CA ASP A 343 -41.91 19.02 -32.63
C ASP A 343 -42.23 18.62 -31.17
N ARG A 344 -43.48 18.21 -30.88
CA ARG A 344 -43.84 17.59 -29.60
C ARG A 344 -43.19 16.23 -29.39
N ALA A 345 -43.15 15.38 -30.42
CA ALA A 345 -42.52 14.07 -30.34
C ALA A 345 -41.00 14.21 -30.11
N VAL A 346 -40.34 15.17 -30.76
CA VAL A 346 -38.91 15.48 -30.55
C VAL A 346 -38.66 16.01 -29.14
N GLN A 347 -39.50 16.89 -28.62
CA GLN A 347 -39.38 17.37 -27.23
C GLN A 347 -39.63 16.26 -26.19
N ALA A 348 -40.58 15.35 -26.46
CA ALA A 348 -40.82 14.19 -25.61
C ALA A 348 -39.61 13.23 -25.63
N PHE A 349 -39.10 12.91 -26.83
CA PHE A 349 -37.90 12.09 -26.99
C PHE A 349 -36.68 12.71 -26.32
N ALA A 350 -36.49 14.03 -26.40
CA ALA A 350 -35.37 14.72 -25.77
C ALA A 350 -35.44 14.65 -24.23
N ARG A 351 -36.64 14.81 -23.65
CA ARG A 351 -36.83 14.67 -22.19
C ARG A 351 -36.66 13.24 -21.73
N GLU A 352 -37.20 12.27 -22.47
CA GLU A 352 -37.08 10.85 -22.16
C GLU A 352 -35.62 10.39 -22.28
N ALA A 353 -34.90 10.83 -23.33
CA ALA A 353 -33.48 10.58 -23.48
C ALA A 353 -32.64 11.23 -22.35
N GLN A 354 -32.96 12.46 -21.93
CA GLN A 354 -32.31 13.09 -20.77
C GLN A 354 -32.55 12.32 -19.47
N THR A 355 -33.78 11.81 -19.28
CA THR A 355 -34.14 11.07 -18.07
C THR A 355 -33.43 9.71 -18.04
N VAL A 356 -33.41 9.00 -19.17
CA VAL A 356 -32.69 7.73 -19.32
C VAL A 356 -31.18 7.93 -19.19
N LEU A 357 -30.61 9.01 -19.75
CA LEU A 357 -29.19 9.33 -19.59
C LEU A 357 -28.85 9.67 -18.13
N ALA A 358 -29.71 10.40 -17.42
CA ALA A 358 -29.53 10.71 -16.00
C ALA A 358 -29.59 9.44 -15.13
N ASP A 359 -30.56 8.56 -15.37
CA ASP A 359 -30.67 7.26 -14.70
C ASP A 359 -29.46 6.38 -15.00
N ARG A 360 -28.98 6.35 -16.26
CA ARG A 360 -27.80 5.56 -16.61
C ARG A 360 -26.52 6.13 -16.01
N LEU A 361 -26.38 7.45 -15.93
CA LEU A 361 -25.26 8.11 -15.25
C LEU A 361 -25.28 7.84 -13.74
N ALA A 362 -26.46 7.88 -13.11
CA ALA A 362 -26.61 7.52 -11.69
C ALA A 362 -26.25 6.06 -11.45
N GLN A 363 -26.75 5.14 -12.29
CA GLN A 363 -26.51 3.71 -12.18
C GLN A 363 -25.05 3.33 -12.47
N VAL A 364 -24.39 4.02 -13.41
CA VAL A 364 -22.95 3.88 -13.67
C VAL A 364 -22.12 4.50 -12.54
N GLY A 365 -22.58 5.62 -11.96
CA GLY A 365 -21.99 6.25 -10.78
C GLY A 365 -22.00 5.33 -9.57
N ASP A 366 -23.15 4.73 -9.24
CA ASP A 366 -23.30 3.78 -8.14
C ASP A 366 -22.50 2.48 -8.38
N ALA A 367 -22.52 1.94 -9.61
CA ALA A 367 -21.73 0.77 -9.95
C ALA A 367 -20.21 1.06 -9.90
N GLY A 368 -19.80 2.28 -10.27
CA GLY A 368 -18.44 2.77 -10.17
C GLY A 368 -17.99 2.94 -8.71
N ALA A 369 -18.84 3.54 -7.87
CA ALA A 369 -18.61 3.72 -6.45
C ALA A 369 -18.47 2.37 -5.73
N GLN A 370 -19.39 1.43 -5.96
CA GLN A 370 -19.30 0.08 -5.38
C GLN A 370 -18.07 -0.70 -5.86
N ARG A 371 -17.64 -0.51 -7.11
CA ARG A 371 -16.38 -1.12 -7.59
C ARG A 371 -15.16 -0.50 -6.92
N LEU A 372 -15.13 0.82 -6.77
CA LEU A 372 -14.05 1.52 -6.06
C LEU A 372 -13.98 1.09 -4.60
N GLU A 373 -15.12 1.00 -3.93
CA GLU A 373 -15.23 0.57 -2.53
C GLU A 373 -14.77 -0.89 -2.34
N ARG A 374 -15.19 -1.80 -3.24
CA ARG A 374 -14.67 -3.18 -3.25
C ARG A 374 -13.16 -3.25 -3.52
N ARG A 375 -12.65 -2.43 -4.44
CA ARG A 375 -11.21 -2.36 -4.74
C ARG A 375 -10.43 -1.83 -3.54
N GLN A 376 -10.94 -0.81 -2.86
CA GLN A 376 -10.35 -0.22 -1.68
C GLN A 376 -10.33 -1.22 -0.52
N ALA A 377 -11.44 -1.94 -0.29
CA ALA A 377 -11.50 -3.02 0.70
C ALA A 377 -10.54 -4.18 0.37
N GLN A 378 -10.42 -4.54 -0.91
CA GLN A 378 -9.50 -5.59 -1.36
C GLN A 378 -8.03 -5.18 -1.21
N VAL A 379 -7.69 -3.91 -1.47
CA VAL A 379 -6.34 -3.36 -1.26
C VAL A 379 -6.03 -3.29 0.24
N ALA A 380 -6.96 -2.82 1.07
CA ALA A 380 -6.80 -2.80 2.51
C ALA A 380 -6.55 -4.21 3.08
N ALA A 381 -7.36 -5.20 2.69
CA ALA A 381 -7.16 -6.59 3.08
C ALA A 381 -5.88 -7.23 2.51
N GLY A 382 -5.37 -6.73 1.38
CA GLY A 382 -4.07 -7.13 0.84
C GLY A 382 -2.91 -6.58 1.66
N LEU A 383 -2.98 -5.30 2.04
CA LEU A 383 -1.98 -4.64 2.88
C LEU A 383 -1.94 -5.22 4.29
N ASP A 384 -3.08 -5.55 4.89
CA ASP A 384 -3.12 -6.22 6.19
C ASP A 384 -2.48 -7.61 6.13
N ARG A 385 -2.71 -8.38 5.07
CA ARG A 385 -2.02 -9.67 4.87
C ARG A 385 -0.52 -9.52 4.72
N GLN A 386 -0.06 -8.56 3.90
CA GLN A 386 1.37 -8.25 3.78
C GLN A 386 1.99 -7.82 5.11
N ARG A 387 1.27 -7.01 5.90
CA ARG A 387 1.72 -6.60 7.23
C ARG A 387 1.87 -7.80 8.16
N THR A 388 0.90 -8.70 8.19
CA THR A 388 0.95 -9.92 9.02
C THR A 388 2.10 -10.83 8.58
N GLU A 389 2.26 -11.09 7.28
CA GLU A 389 3.39 -11.87 6.75
C GLU A 389 4.73 -11.22 7.08
N ALA A 390 4.84 -9.89 7.01
CA ALA A 390 6.05 -9.17 7.36
C ALA A 390 6.37 -9.29 8.86
N ILE A 391 5.36 -9.22 9.73
CA ILE A 391 5.51 -9.42 11.18
C ILE A 391 5.95 -10.85 11.48
N GLU A 392 5.29 -11.87 10.91
CA GLU A 392 5.66 -13.28 11.07
C GLU A 392 7.08 -13.57 10.58
N ALA A 393 7.47 -13.02 9.42
CA ALA A 393 8.83 -13.15 8.90
C ALA A 393 9.86 -12.47 9.81
N PHE A 394 9.50 -11.35 10.44
CA PHE A 394 10.37 -10.65 11.38
C PHE A 394 10.51 -11.43 12.69
N GLU A 395 9.42 -11.96 13.24
CA GLU A 395 9.42 -12.82 14.43
C GLU A 395 10.25 -14.09 14.20
N ALA A 396 10.12 -14.74 13.03
CA ALA A 396 10.91 -15.90 12.67
C ALA A 396 12.42 -15.59 12.63
N ARG A 397 12.82 -14.44 12.08
CA ARG A 397 14.21 -13.98 12.06
C ARG A 397 14.73 -13.67 13.47
N LEU A 398 13.89 -13.08 14.32
CA LEU A 398 14.23 -12.78 15.72
C LEU A 398 14.46 -14.07 16.52
N LEU A 399 13.56 -15.05 16.39
CA LEU A 399 13.72 -16.38 16.99
C LEU A 399 14.98 -17.09 16.50
N GLN A 400 15.29 -17.01 15.20
CA GLN A 400 16.50 -17.59 14.63
C GLN A 400 17.76 -16.90 15.18
N ALA A 401 17.76 -15.56 15.28
CA ALA A 401 18.86 -14.81 15.86
C ALA A 401 19.05 -15.12 17.35
N GLU A 402 17.97 -15.29 18.11
CA GLU A 402 18.02 -15.69 19.51
C GLU A 402 18.60 -17.11 19.67
N GLN A 403 18.17 -18.06 18.84
CA GLN A 403 18.70 -19.43 18.86
C GLN A 403 20.20 -19.46 18.52
N GLU A 404 20.63 -18.68 17.53
CA GLU A 404 22.05 -18.54 17.19
C GLU A 404 22.85 -17.90 18.34
N LEU A 405 22.30 -16.89 19.02
CA LEU A 405 22.93 -16.30 20.21
C LEU A 405 23.07 -17.32 21.34
N ARG A 406 22.01 -18.08 21.65
CA ARG A 406 22.07 -19.15 22.66
C ARG A 406 23.12 -20.19 22.31
N ARG A 407 23.20 -20.60 21.05
CA ARG A 407 24.21 -21.55 20.57
C ARG A 407 25.64 -21.01 20.75
N ARG A 408 25.86 -19.72 20.49
CA ARG A 408 27.16 -19.07 20.73
C ARG A 408 27.50 -18.98 22.21
N LEU A 409 26.52 -18.69 23.06
CA LEU A 409 26.71 -18.67 24.51
C LEU A 409 27.03 -20.07 25.05
N ASP A 410 26.34 -21.11 24.58
CA ASP A 410 26.64 -22.50 24.96
C ASP A 410 28.04 -22.92 24.50
N THR A 411 28.46 -22.49 23.31
CA THR A 411 29.82 -22.75 22.79
C THR A 411 30.88 -22.03 23.64
N LEU A 412 30.65 -20.76 23.97
CA LEU A 412 31.53 -20.00 24.87
C LEU A 412 31.58 -20.62 26.27
N ALA A 413 30.46 -21.09 26.80
CA ALA A 413 30.41 -21.78 28.09
C ALA A 413 31.24 -23.07 28.04
N ALA A 414 31.06 -23.89 27.01
CA ALA A 414 31.85 -25.11 26.81
C ALA A 414 33.35 -24.82 26.66
N ASP A 415 33.73 -23.77 25.93
CA ASP A 415 35.12 -23.32 25.80
C ASP A 415 35.69 -22.88 27.16
N THR A 416 34.92 -22.13 27.96
CA THR A 416 35.37 -21.72 29.30
C THR A 416 35.50 -22.91 30.27
N GLU A 417 34.65 -23.93 30.15
CA GLU A 417 34.78 -25.17 30.92
C GLU A 417 35.98 -26.00 30.47
N ALA A 418 36.27 -26.04 29.16
CA ALA A 418 37.47 -26.67 28.63
C ALA A 418 38.75 -25.98 29.11
N GLU A 419 38.78 -24.64 29.11
CA GLU A 419 39.89 -23.85 29.66
C GLU A 419 40.08 -24.10 31.15
N ARG A 420 38.98 -24.16 31.93
CA ARG A 420 39.02 -24.53 33.36
C ARG A 420 39.58 -25.93 33.57
N ALA A 421 39.15 -26.92 32.79
CA ALA A 421 39.67 -28.29 32.88
C ALA A 421 41.18 -28.36 32.58
N VAL A 422 41.65 -27.59 31.60
CA VAL A 422 43.09 -27.46 31.28
C VAL A 422 43.86 -26.79 32.41
N LEU A 423 43.32 -25.72 33.02
CA LEU A 423 43.94 -25.04 34.16
C LEU A 423 43.99 -25.95 35.39
N ASP A 424 42.93 -26.71 35.69
CA ASP A 424 42.91 -27.69 36.78
C ASP A 424 43.91 -28.82 36.56
N ALA A 425 44.05 -29.31 35.32
CA ALA A 425 45.07 -30.30 34.98
C ALA A 425 46.49 -29.75 35.21
N ARG A 426 46.75 -28.50 34.81
CA ARG A 426 48.03 -27.82 35.06
C ARG A 426 48.29 -27.57 36.54
N LEU A 427 47.27 -27.21 37.33
CA LEU A 427 47.39 -27.05 38.78
C LEU A 427 47.69 -28.38 39.47
N ARG A 428 47.05 -29.49 39.06
CA ARG A 428 47.37 -30.83 39.56
C ARG A 428 48.79 -31.26 39.20
N GLU A 429 49.26 -30.93 38.01
CA GLU A 429 50.64 -31.21 37.61
C GLU A 429 51.65 -30.38 38.41
N LEU A 430 51.36 -29.09 38.65
CA LEU A 430 52.20 -28.25 39.51
C LEU A 430 52.20 -28.72 40.97
N ALA A 431 51.06 -29.14 41.50
CA ALA A 431 50.96 -29.74 42.84
C ALA A 431 51.78 -31.03 42.94
N LYS A 432 51.70 -31.89 41.93
CA LYS A 432 52.51 -33.12 41.86
C LYS A 432 54.01 -32.83 41.80
N ARG A 433 54.44 -31.82 41.04
CA ARG A 433 55.85 -31.39 40.99
C ARG A 433 56.32 -30.78 42.32
N LEU A 434 55.43 -30.11 43.05
CA LEU A 434 55.68 -29.62 44.41
C LEU A 434 55.86 -30.78 45.40
N ASP A 435 54.99 -31.78 45.38
CA ASP A 435 55.13 -32.98 46.23
C ASP A 435 56.41 -33.77 45.90
N GLU A 436 56.75 -33.92 44.62
CA GLU A 436 58.00 -34.59 44.17
C GLU A 436 59.26 -33.82 44.59
N THR A 437 59.19 -32.49 44.72
CA THR A 437 60.31 -31.67 45.19
C THR A 437 60.42 -31.67 46.71
N PHE A 438 59.29 -31.69 47.44
CA PHE A 438 59.27 -31.86 48.90
C PHE A 438 59.69 -33.27 49.35
N ALA A 439 59.45 -34.30 48.55
CA ALA A 439 59.90 -35.67 48.84
C ALA A 439 61.40 -35.90 48.58
N ARG A 440 62.10 -34.93 47.94
CA ARG A 440 63.53 -34.99 47.62
C ARG A 440 64.41 -34.13 48.54
N THR A 441 63.81 -33.40 49.47
CA THR A 441 64.47 -32.71 50.59
C THR A 441 64.25 -33.50 51.86
#